data_AF-A0A7S2DDG4-F1
#
_entry.id   AF-A0A7S2DDG4-F1
#
_cell.length_a   1.000
_cell.length_b   1.000
_cell.length_c   1.000
_cell.angle_alpha   90.00
_cell.angle_beta   90.00
_cell.angle_gamma   90.00
#
_symmetry.space_group_name_H-M   'P 1'
#
loop_
_entity.id
_entity.type
_entity.pdbx_description
1 polymer ?
#
loop_
_entity_poly.entity_id
_entity_poly.type
_entity_poly.pdbx_seq_one_letter_code
_entity_poly.pdbx_strand_id
1 'polypeptide(L)'
;MGGARPWHCRSSARWTAVLVASSLVLAGSLRVTGTTSLAGKPEKPTPLTLETHDGLVYKHLSKTGGVYIRQLLLKAVNGSRMHLLREAEGLGPFRGVLQQKPRPFVVGSMRNPCDYYVSLWAYNTQDKLGTMSRQDPELSELLGKDSDANYSSPEDIQRFRQWLRVLSGSRYNYLSMRFWIGYFSPDPVKYKDCRIHKDCVEDEGLQDDMAHDLEPNVKPTGVDCWVYTESAQQDMRTCLNRYIQDQNATDIDWAYFDKKTARPGSLQHQSIHPPCARFFDKESVDFVRKTDRSLIDSFGFNTCCAEGGIPWN
;
A
#
# COMPACT_ATOMS: atom_id res chain seq x y z
N MET A 1 -20.94 19.89 28.92
CA MET A 1 -20.09 20.49 27.87
C MET A 1 -18.64 20.28 28.26
N GLY A 2 -18.07 19.11 27.95
CA GLY A 2 -16.66 18.82 28.20
C GLY A 2 -15.89 19.06 26.90
N GLY A 3 -15.02 20.07 26.88
CA GLY A 3 -14.20 20.39 25.71
C GLY A 3 -13.13 19.33 25.50
N ALA A 4 -13.23 18.59 24.39
CA ALA A 4 -12.17 17.70 23.94
C ALA A 4 -10.94 18.52 23.55
N ARG A 5 -9.79 18.24 24.19
CA ARG A 5 -8.50 18.85 23.81
C ARG A 5 -7.99 18.20 22.53
N PRO A 6 -7.41 18.96 21.58
CA PRO A 6 -6.77 18.39 20.41
C PRO A 6 -5.51 17.62 20.83
N TRP A 7 -5.53 16.30 20.64
CA TRP A 7 -4.35 15.45 20.79
C TRP A 7 -3.50 15.57 19.54
N HIS A 8 -2.38 16.28 19.66
CA HIS A 8 -1.28 16.13 18.72
C HIS A 8 -0.59 14.81 19.02
N CYS A 9 -0.48 13.94 18.03
CA CYS A 9 0.42 12.79 18.05
C CYS A 9 1.82 13.34 18.34
N ARG A 10 2.25 13.29 19.61
CA ARG A 10 3.55 13.82 20.03
C ARG A 10 4.61 12.85 19.55
N SER A 11 5.17 13.11 18.37
CA SER A 11 6.43 12.50 17.97
C SER A 11 7.52 12.96 18.93
N SER A 12 7.82 12.16 19.95
CA SER A 12 8.97 12.37 20.83
C SER A 12 10.26 11.89 20.14
N ALA A 13 10.50 12.34 18.90
CA ALA A 13 11.78 12.14 18.24
C ALA A 13 12.79 13.13 18.84
N ARG A 14 13.54 12.68 19.85
CA ARG A 14 14.77 13.37 20.29
C ARG A 14 15.81 13.23 19.18
N TRP A 15 15.93 14.25 18.34
CA TRP A 15 17.03 14.38 17.39
C TRP A 15 18.32 14.74 18.14
N THR A 16 19.17 13.75 18.38
CA THR A 16 20.56 14.00 18.78
C THR A 16 21.32 14.43 17.52
N ALA A 17 21.65 15.72 17.44
CA ALA A 17 22.50 16.24 16.38
C ALA A 17 23.94 15.72 16.56
N VAL A 18 24.38 14.82 15.68
CA VAL A 18 25.80 14.44 15.57
C VAL A 18 26.45 15.41 14.58
N LEU A 19 27.25 16.34 15.09
CA LEU A 19 28.13 17.20 14.31
C LEU A 19 29.34 16.37 13.84
N VAL A 20 29.38 16.00 12.56
CA VAL A 20 30.59 15.47 11.92
C VAL A 20 31.31 16.63 11.23
N ALA A 21 32.45 17.03 11.76
CA ALA A 21 33.37 17.94 11.10
C ALA A 21 34.07 17.20 9.94
N SER A 22 33.82 17.63 8.70
CA SER A 22 34.52 17.14 7.52
C SER A 22 35.54 18.17 7.05
N SER A 23 36.80 17.74 6.93
CA SER A 23 37.91 18.55 6.47
C SER A 23 37.87 18.72 4.94
N LEU A 24 38.14 19.95 4.50
CA LEU A 24 38.39 20.32 3.10
C LEU A 24 39.65 19.63 2.56
N VAL A 25 39.57 19.09 1.34
CA VAL A 25 40.72 18.98 0.43
C VAL A 25 40.29 19.49 -0.96
N LEU A 26 41.02 20.49 -1.45
CA LEU A 26 40.91 21.11 -2.77
C LEU A 26 41.89 20.43 -3.75
N ALA A 27 41.40 20.07 -4.94
CA ALA A 27 42.09 19.98 -6.25
C ALA A 27 41.20 19.14 -7.18
N GLY A 28 40.94 19.39 -8.46
CA GLY A 28 41.43 20.35 -9.44
C GLY A 28 40.56 20.19 -10.71
N SER A 29 40.54 21.22 -11.55
CA SER A 29 39.73 21.32 -12.77
C SER A 29 40.10 20.30 -13.87
N LEU A 30 39.09 19.76 -14.56
CA LEU A 30 39.18 19.50 -16.00
C LEU A 30 37.83 19.81 -16.67
N ARG A 31 37.87 20.74 -17.64
CA ARG A 31 36.74 21.15 -18.48
C ARG A 31 36.51 20.11 -19.58
N VAL A 32 35.28 19.62 -19.70
CA VAL A 32 34.77 19.00 -20.93
C VAL A 32 33.52 19.77 -21.34
N THR A 33 33.63 20.52 -22.44
CA THR A 33 32.51 21.19 -23.09
C THR A 33 31.85 20.21 -24.06
N GLY A 34 30.67 19.73 -23.69
CA GLY A 34 29.78 18.93 -24.56
C GLY A 34 28.33 19.30 -24.27
N THR A 35 27.79 20.22 -25.04
CA THR A 35 26.41 20.71 -24.96
C THR A 35 25.45 19.78 -25.68
N THR A 36 24.71 18.96 -24.93
CA THR A 36 23.37 18.47 -25.30
C THR A 36 22.54 18.34 -24.02
N SER A 37 21.90 19.43 -23.61
CA SER A 37 20.94 19.44 -22.49
C SER A 37 19.52 19.34 -23.04
N LEU A 38 19.02 18.11 -23.13
CA LEU A 38 17.58 17.80 -23.22
C LEU A 38 17.15 16.99 -21.97
N ALA A 39 17.67 17.39 -20.80
CA ALA A 39 17.23 16.87 -19.52
C ALA A 39 16.26 17.89 -18.88
N GLY A 40 15.07 18.00 -19.45
CA GLY A 40 13.96 18.63 -18.73
C GLY A 40 13.75 17.85 -17.44
N LYS A 41 13.92 18.50 -16.28
CA LYS A 41 13.54 17.91 -15.00
C LYS A 41 12.09 17.44 -15.13
N PRO A 42 11.74 16.21 -14.72
CA PRO A 42 10.35 15.79 -14.72
C PRO A 42 9.56 16.82 -13.92
N GLU A 43 8.61 17.48 -14.58
CA GLU A 43 7.72 18.44 -13.93
C GLU A 43 7.11 17.76 -12.70
N LYS A 44 7.13 18.48 -11.56
CA LYS A 44 6.42 18.01 -10.38
C LYS A 44 4.96 17.83 -10.81
N PRO A 45 4.34 16.66 -10.55
CA PRO A 45 2.94 16.45 -10.88
C PRO A 45 2.10 17.60 -10.30
N THR A 46 1.36 18.29 -11.17
CA THR A 46 0.37 19.27 -10.75
C THR A 46 -0.52 18.64 -9.67
N PRO A 47 -0.78 19.32 -8.53
CA PRO A 47 -1.73 18.84 -7.55
C PRO A 47 -2.99 18.39 -8.28
N LEU A 48 -3.41 17.16 -8.01
CA LEU A 48 -4.48 16.49 -8.72
C LEU A 48 -5.78 17.22 -8.38
N THR A 49 -6.11 18.27 -9.14
CA THR A 49 -7.44 18.85 -9.13
C THR A 49 -8.31 17.85 -9.86
N LEU A 50 -9.01 17.02 -9.08
CA LEU A 50 -9.99 16.04 -9.57
C LEU A 50 -11.24 16.76 -10.12
N GLU A 51 -11.03 17.87 -10.83
CA GLU A 51 -12.05 18.69 -11.48
C GLU A 51 -12.55 18.04 -12.77
N THR A 52 -11.79 17.09 -13.33
CA THR A 52 -12.26 16.27 -14.44
C THR A 52 -13.11 15.13 -13.88
N HIS A 53 -14.42 15.28 -14.02
CA HIS A 53 -15.42 14.26 -13.73
C HIS A 53 -15.30 13.00 -14.62
N ASP A 54 -14.40 13.02 -15.61
CA ASP A 54 -14.17 11.95 -16.57
C ASP A 54 -12.79 11.34 -16.37
N GLY A 55 -12.70 10.01 -16.36
CA GLY A 55 -11.40 9.31 -16.34
C GLY A 55 -11.37 8.10 -15.41
N LEU A 56 -10.19 7.49 -15.34
CA LEU A 56 -9.91 6.35 -14.48
C LEU A 56 -8.98 6.78 -13.33
N VAL A 57 -9.40 6.56 -12.10
CA VAL A 57 -8.59 6.80 -10.91
C VAL A 57 -8.13 5.46 -10.36
N TYR A 58 -6.83 5.25 -10.19
CA TYR A 58 -6.30 4.12 -9.45
C TYR A 58 -5.89 4.54 -8.04
N LYS A 59 -6.57 3.99 -7.03
CA LYS A 59 -6.20 4.16 -5.62
C LYS A 59 -5.14 3.13 -5.23
N HIS A 60 -3.91 3.59 -5.07
CA HIS A 60 -2.79 2.77 -4.65
C HIS A 60 -2.84 2.51 -3.13
N LEU A 61 -2.73 1.23 -2.78
CA LEU A 61 -2.40 0.74 -1.44
C LEU A 61 -1.05 0.01 -1.56
N SER A 62 -0.10 0.25 -0.66
CA SER A 62 1.19 -0.45 -0.76
C SER A 62 1.02 -1.96 -0.64
N LYS A 63 1.95 -2.70 -1.25
CA LYS A 63 2.04 -4.17 -1.17
C LYS A 63 0.85 -4.95 -1.75
N THR A 64 -0.07 -4.28 -2.45
CA THR A 64 -1.17 -4.90 -3.24
C THR A 64 -0.86 -4.96 -4.74
N GLY A 65 0.42 -5.16 -5.10
CA GLY A 65 0.84 -5.18 -6.51
C GLY A 65 0.81 -3.81 -7.21
N GLY A 66 0.72 -2.72 -6.46
CA GLY A 66 0.42 -1.41 -7.03
C GLY A 66 1.45 -0.83 -8.00
N VAL A 67 2.73 -1.21 -7.91
CA VAL A 67 3.74 -0.86 -8.94
C VAL A 67 3.36 -1.46 -10.30
N TYR A 68 3.00 -2.74 -10.30
CA TYR A 68 2.59 -3.45 -11.50
C TYR A 68 1.30 -2.87 -12.08
N ILE A 69 0.25 -2.74 -11.25
CA ILE A 69 -1.05 -2.22 -11.66
C ILE A 69 -0.89 -0.81 -12.24
N ARG A 70 -0.17 0.08 -11.55
CA ARG A 70 0.11 1.44 -12.02
C ARG A 70 0.81 1.45 -13.39
N GLN A 71 1.88 0.67 -13.56
CA GLN A 71 2.63 0.66 -14.81
C GLN A 71 1.81 0.12 -15.98
N LEU A 72 0.95 -0.86 -15.73
CA LEU A 72 0.05 -1.39 -16.74
C LEU A 72 -1.00 -0.35 -17.12
N LEU A 73 -1.70 0.21 -16.14
CA LEU A 73 -2.76 1.21 -16.36
C LEU A 73 -2.25 2.48 -17.03
N LEU A 74 -1.11 3.03 -16.61
CA LEU A 74 -0.54 4.25 -17.21
C LEU A 74 -0.20 4.12 -18.70
N LYS A 75 -0.01 2.89 -19.20
CA LYS A 75 0.31 2.65 -20.61
C LYS A 75 -0.86 2.07 -21.39
N ALA A 76 -1.72 1.28 -20.74
CA ALA A 76 -2.90 0.69 -21.36
C ALA A 76 -4.05 1.69 -21.47
N VAL A 77 -4.22 2.58 -20.50
CA VAL A 77 -5.16 3.70 -20.56
C VAL A 77 -4.37 4.91 -21.04
N ASN A 78 -4.88 5.65 -22.01
CA ASN A 78 -4.24 6.90 -22.46
C ASN A 78 -3.91 7.77 -21.24
N GLY A 79 -2.62 7.97 -20.97
CA GLY A 79 -2.12 8.44 -19.67
C GLY A 79 -2.70 9.79 -19.22
N SER A 80 -3.28 10.59 -20.12
CA SER A 80 -3.97 11.85 -19.81
C SER A 80 -5.31 11.66 -19.09
N ARG A 81 -5.94 10.48 -19.18
CA ARG A 81 -7.21 10.15 -18.52
C ARG A 81 -7.06 9.24 -17.31
N MET A 82 -5.82 8.94 -16.93
CA MET A 82 -5.49 8.09 -15.79
C MET A 82 -4.91 8.94 -14.66
N HIS A 83 -5.53 8.85 -13.49
CA HIS A 83 -5.08 9.49 -12.28
C HIS A 83 -4.62 8.46 -11.27
N LEU A 84 -3.44 8.67 -10.70
CA LEU A 84 -2.93 7.85 -9.60
C LEU A 84 -3.15 8.59 -8.29
N LEU A 85 -4.01 8.06 -7.44
CA LEU A 85 -4.05 8.46 -6.03
C LEU A 85 -3.06 7.61 -5.26
N ARG A 86 -1.98 8.24 -4.84
CA ARG A 86 -0.98 7.62 -3.97
C ARG A 86 -1.65 7.22 -2.66
N GLU A 87 -0.94 6.41 -1.90
CA GLU A 87 -1.47 6.02 -0.60
C GLU A 87 -1.80 7.26 0.24
N ALA A 88 -0.86 8.23 0.28
CA ALA A 88 -0.87 9.48 1.07
C ALA A 88 -2.14 10.32 0.93
N GLU A 89 -2.75 10.29 -0.25
CA GLU A 89 -3.82 11.22 -0.64
C GLU A 89 -5.21 10.76 -0.15
N GLY A 90 -5.38 9.46 0.13
CA GLY A 90 -6.67 8.87 0.53
C GLY A 90 -7.82 9.13 -0.46
N LEU A 91 -9.04 8.68 -0.13
CA LEU A 91 -10.27 9.02 -0.89
C LEU A 91 -11.15 10.05 -0.18
N GLY A 92 -10.97 10.26 1.13
CA GLY A 92 -11.77 11.18 1.95
C GLY A 92 -11.95 12.56 1.34
N PRO A 93 -10.87 13.27 0.95
CA PRO A 93 -10.95 14.60 0.36
C PRO A 93 -11.75 14.66 -0.95
N PHE A 94 -11.93 13.52 -1.61
CA PHE A 94 -12.62 13.40 -2.90
C PHE A 94 -14.06 12.88 -2.77
N ARG A 95 -14.55 12.56 -1.57
CA ARG A 95 -15.89 11.97 -1.37
C ARG A 95 -17.01 12.76 -2.04
N GLY A 96 -16.97 14.09 -1.98
CA GLY A 96 -17.96 14.94 -2.64
C GLY A 96 -18.00 14.74 -4.16
N VAL A 97 -16.83 14.69 -4.81
CA VAL A 97 -16.71 14.43 -6.26
C VAL A 97 -17.14 13.01 -6.59
N LEU A 98 -16.75 12.03 -5.77
CA LEU A 98 -17.10 10.61 -5.96
C LEU A 98 -18.59 10.31 -5.76
N GLN A 99 -19.39 11.26 -5.26
CA GLN A 99 -20.84 11.14 -5.12
C GLN A 99 -21.63 11.84 -6.23
N GLN A 100 -20.98 12.67 -7.06
CA GLN A 100 -21.63 13.42 -8.13
C GLN A 100 -21.69 12.61 -9.43
N LYS A 101 -22.50 13.07 -10.40
CA LYS A 101 -22.52 12.56 -11.77
C LYS A 101 -22.31 13.72 -12.75
N PRO A 102 -21.43 13.58 -13.77
CA PRO A 102 -20.49 12.48 -13.97
C PRO A 102 -19.44 12.41 -12.83
N ARG A 103 -18.80 11.24 -12.66
CA ARG A 103 -17.70 11.05 -11.71
C ARG A 103 -16.67 10.09 -12.31
N PRO A 104 -15.40 10.19 -11.89
CA PRO A 104 -14.38 9.25 -12.30
C PRO A 104 -14.72 7.81 -11.88
N PHE A 105 -14.21 6.86 -12.66
CA PHE A 105 -14.25 5.45 -12.35
C PHE A 105 -13.04 5.08 -11.48
N VAL A 106 -13.28 4.64 -10.25
CA VAL A 106 -12.24 4.36 -9.25
C VAL A 106 -11.95 2.87 -9.17
N VAL A 107 -10.69 2.53 -9.41
CA VAL A 107 -10.12 1.20 -9.20
C VAL A 107 -9.35 1.18 -7.88
N GLY A 108 -9.79 0.34 -6.95
CA GLY A 108 -9.04 0.01 -5.75
C GLY A 108 -8.19 -1.25 -5.94
N SER A 109 -7.26 -1.49 -5.01
CA SER A 109 -6.54 -2.76 -4.96
C SER A 109 -6.48 -3.31 -3.54
N MET A 110 -6.54 -4.63 -3.44
CA MET A 110 -6.47 -5.38 -2.19
C MET A 110 -5.57 -6.60 -2.36
N ARG A 111 -5.13 -7.16 -1.24
CA ARG A 111 -4.38 -8.41 -1.18
C ARG A 111 -4.89 -9.23 0.00
N ASN A 112 -4.76 -10.55 -0.08
CA ASN A 112 -4.97 -11.42 1.07
C ASN A 112 -4.13 -10.91 2.27
N PRO A 113 -4.73 -10.71 3.45
CA PRO A 113 -4.01 -10.14 4.59
C PRO A 113 -2.72 -10.88 4.97
N CYS A 114 -2.71 -12.21 4.94
CA CYS A 114 -1.50 -12.97 5.25
C CYS A 114 -0.39 -12.75 4.22
N ASP A 115 -0.72 -12.79 2.92
CA ASP A 115 0.23 -12.50 1.85
C ASP A 115 0.73 -11.05 1.91
N TYR A 116 -0.12 -10.12 2.33
CA TYR A 116 0.25 -8.73 2.55
C TYR A 116 1.35 -8.61 3.61
N TYR A 117 1.19 -9.25 4.79
CA TYR A 117 2.19 -9.16 5.87
C TYR A 117 3.52 -9.76 5.49
N VAL A 118 3.53 -10.95 4.88
CA VAL A 118 4.78 -11.57 4.41
C VAL A 118 5.47 -10.66 3.42
N SER A 119 4.73 -10.09 2.48
CA SER A 119 5.30 -9.17 1.49
C SER A 119 5.82 -7.88 2.09
N LEU A 120 5.13 -7.32 3.10
CA LEU A 120 5.55 -6.11 3.80
C LEU A 120 6.81 -6.36 4.63
N TRP A 121 6.85 -7.46 5.39
CA TRP A 121 8.03 -7.85 6.18
C TRP A 121 9.24 -8.15 5.29
N ALA A 122 9.05 -8.96 4.24
CA ALA A 122 10.11 -9.30 3.29
C ALA A 122 10.65 -8.04 2.59
N TYR A 123 9.78 -7.08 2.25
CA TYR A 123 10.20 -5.80 1.69
C TYR A 123 11.07 -4.98 2.65
N ASN A 124 10.67 -4.86 3.92
CA ASN A 124 11.50 -4.16 4.91
C ASN A 124 12.80 -4.91 5.24
N THR A 125 12.81 -6.24 5.10
CA THR A 125 14.00 -7.08 5.29
C THR A 125 15.02 -6.90 4.15
N GLN A 126 14.57 -6.92 2.90
CA GLN A 126 15.45 -6.87 1.72
C GLN A 126 15.86 -5.46 1.35
N ASP A 127 14.90 -4.54 1.39
CA ASP A 127 15.14 -3.18 0.95
C ASP A 127 15.76 -2.43 2.11
N LYS A 128 17.07 -2.13 1.99
CA LYS A 128 17.70 -1.23 2.93
C LYS A 128 16.86 0.03 3.08
N LEU A 129 16.13 0.51 2.07
CA LEU A 129 15.29 1.72 2.07
C LEU A 129 13.91 1.59 2.74
N GLY A 130 13.53 0.43 3.30
CA GLY A 130 12.27 0.26 4.03
C GLY A 130 12.09 1.32 5.12
N THR A 131 11.14 2.24 4.93
CA THR A 131 11.01 3.43 5.78
C THR A 131 10.47 3.12 7.17
N MET A 132 9.65 2.07 7.30
CA MET A 132 9.00 1.71 8.56
C MET A 132 10.00 1.16 9.57
N SER A 133 10.69 0.06 9.22
CA SER A 133 11.62 -0.58 10.16
C SER A 133 12.84 0.29 10.48
N ARG A 134 13.26 1.20 9.60
CA ARG A 134 14.34 2.16 9.93
C ARG A 134 13.97 3.14 11.03
N GLN A 135 12.71 3.49 11.14
CA GLN A 135 12.23 4.50 12.08
C GLN A 135 11.81 3.88 13.42
N ASP A 136 11.72 2.56 13.46
CA ASP A 136 11.27 1.80 14.62
C ASP A 136 12.30 0.71 14.99
N PRO A 137 13.15 0.96 16.00
CA PRO A 137 14.19 0.02 16.40
C PRO A 137 13.65 -1.36 16.80
N GLU A 138 12.45 -1.42 17.39
CA GLU A 138 11.83 -2.68 17.81
C GLU A 138 11.45 -3.52 16.58
N LEU A 139 10.80 -2.92 15.58
CA LEU A 139 10.49 -3.61 14.32
C LEU A 139 11.75 -3.98 13.53
N SER A 140 12.80 -3.16 13.58
CA SER A 140 14.07 -3.41 12.89
C SER A 140 14.75 -4.69 13.37
N GLU A 141 14.74 -4.96 14.68
CA GLU A 141 15.36 -6.16 15.26
C GLU A 141 14.66 -7.47 14.88
N LEU A 142 13.39 -7.36 14.46
CA LEU A 142 12.53 -8.48 14.07
C LEU A 142 12.49 -8.69 12.54
N LEU A 143 13.37 -8.05 11.78
CA LEU A 143 13.56 -8.34 10.36
C LEU A 143 14.38 -9.61 10.14
N GLY A 144 14.24 -10.20 8.96
CA GLY A 144 14.98 -11.40 8.58
C GLY A 144 16.49 -11.14 8.52
N LYS A 145 17.28 -12.13 8.95
CA LYS A 145 18.75 -12.02 9.05
C LYS A 145 19.48 -13.02 8.15
N ASP A 146 18.85 -14.12 7.79
CA ASP A 146 19.43 -15.19 6.97
C ASP A 146 19.07 -15.02 5.49
N SER A 147 19.82 -14.19 4.79
CA SER A 147 19.61 -13.98 3.34
C SER A 147 19.90 -15.23 2.51
N ASP A 148 20.78 -16.12 2.97
CA ASP A 148 21.18 -17.33 2.23
C ASP A 148 20.02 -18.33 2.18
N ALA A 149 19.22 -18.37 3.24
CA ALA A 149 17.96 -19.11 3.28
C ALA A 149 16.76 -18.32 2.72
N ASN A 150 16.96 -17.19 2.03
CA ASN A 150 15.87 -16.29 1.62
C ASN A 150 14.95 -15.89 2.80
N TYR A 151 15.54 -15.67 3.97
CA TYR A 151 14.85 -15.31 5.22
C TYR A 151 13.83 -16.35 5.68
N SER A 152 14.17 -17.63 5.50
CA SER A 152 13.29 -18.77 5.78
C SER A 152 13.80 -19.71 6.86
N SER A 153 14.87 -19.31 7.56
CA SER A 153 15.34 -20.05 8.73
C SER A 153 14.25 -20.08 9.81
N PRO A 154 14.24 -21.10 10.69
CA PRO A 154 13.32 -21.15 11.81
C PRO A 154 13.32 -19.87 12.66
N GLU A 155 14.50 -19.26 12.84
CA GLU A 155 14.67 -18.01 13.58
C GLU A 155 14.03 -16.83 12.86
N ASP A 156 14.14 -16.73 11.54
CA ASP A 156 13.52 -15.65 10.75
C ASP A 156 12.00 -15.78 10.68
N ILE A 157 11.48 -17.01 10.60
CA ILE A 157 10.03 -17.26 10.71
C ILE A 157 9.52 -16.81 12.09
N GLN A 158 10.27 -17.12 13.15
CA GLN A 158 9.92 -16.67 14.50
C GLN A 158 9.95 -15.14 14.63
N ARG A 159 10.96 -14.47 14.03
CA ARG A 159 11.04 -13.01 13.96
C ARG A 159 9.85 -12.41 13.23
N PHE A 160 9.45 -12.97 12.09
CA PHE A 160 8.24 -12.54 11.37
C PHE A 160 7.00 -12.60 12.26
N ARG A 161 6.78 -13.70 12.99
CA ARG A 161 5.60 -13.85 13.86
C ARG A 161 5.61 -12.85 15.01
N GLN A 162 6.77 -12.56 15.59
CA GLN A 162 6.92 -11.51 16.59
C GLN A 162 6.69 -10.12 16.00
N TRP A 163 7.28 -9.83 14.83
CA TRP A 163 7.12 -8.58 14.10
C TRP A 163 5.65 -8.30 13.81
N LEU A 164 4.90 -9.32 13.37
CA LEU A 164 3.48 -9.23 13.11
C LEU A 164 2.70 -8.79 14.35
N ARG A 165 3.04 -9.29 15.54
CA ARG A 165 2.38 -8.86 16.80
C ARG A 165 2.75 -7.44 17.18
N VAL A 166 4.03 -7.08 17.11
CA VAL A 166 4.52 -5.73 17.46
C VAL A 166 3.96 -4.66 16.52
N LEU A 167 3.78 -4.98 15.24
CA LEU A 167 3.21 -4.07 14.25
C LEU A 167 1.71 -3.79 14.45
N SER A 168 1.02 -4.65 15.19
CA SER A 168 -0.43 -4.72 15.23
C SER A 168 -1.00 -4.12 16.50
N GLY A 169 -2.19 -3.53 16.39
CA GLY A 169 -2.91 -3.00 17.54
C GLY A 169 -3.72 -4.05 18.27
N SER A 170 -4.23 -3.67 19.43
CA SER A 170 -5.10 -4.54 20.24
C SER A 170 -6.38 -5.02 19.52
N ARG A 171 -6.96 -4.18 18.64
CA ARG A 171 -8.19 -4.48 17.89
C ARG A 171 -7.97 -4.61 16.40
N TYR A 172 -7.29 -3.64 15.79
CA TYR A 172 -6.99 -3.67 14.37
C TYR A 172 -5.52 -3.85 14.06
N ASN A 173 -5.31 -4.61 13.00
CA ASN A 173 -4.01 -4.84 12.42
C ASN A 173 -3.59 -3.67 11.50
N TYR A 174 -2.31 -3.64 11.15
CA TYR A 174 -1.73 -2.54 10.38
C TYR A 174 -2.27 -2.40 8.95
N LEU A 175 -2.66 -3.51 8.30
CA LEU A 175 -3.36 -3.48 7.02
C LEU A 175 -4.72 -2.77 7.15
N SER A 176 -5.54 -3.16 8.12
CA SER A 176 -6.83 -2.52 8.41
C SER A 176 -6.69 -1.02 8.62
N MET A 177 -5.70 -0.58 9.39
CA MET A 177 -5.45 0.85 9.61
C MET A 177 -5.09 1.57 8.29
N ARG A 178 -4.15 1.03 7.50
CA ARG A 178 -3.76 1.65 6.23
C ARG A 178 -4.89 1.66 5.21
N PHE A 179 -5.71 0.62 5.20
CA PHE A 179 -6.91 0.57 4.38
C PHE A 179 -7.91 1.65 4.80
N TRP A 180 -8.20 1.77 6.10
CA TRP A 180 -9.08 2.82 6.60
C TRP A 180 -8.56 4.22 6.25
N ILE A 181 -7.27 4.51 6.49
CA ILE A 181 -6.66 5.80 6.11
C ILE A 181 -6.80 6.04 4.60
N GLY A 182 -6.60 5.00 3.79
CA GLY A 182 -6.64 5.10 2.33
C GLY A 182 -8.04 5.31 1.76
N TYR A 183 -9.08 4.73 2.36
CA TYR A 183 -10.39 4.62 1.74
C TYR A 183 -11.54 5.26 2.54
N PHE A 184 -11.39 5.41 3.85
CA PHE A 184 -12.45 5.90 4.76
C PHE A 184 -12.11 7.20 5.48
N SER A 185 -10.85 7.43 5.82
CA SER A 185 -10.48 8.62 6.58
C SER A 185 -10.90 9.90 5.85
N PRO A 186 -11.67 10.80 6.48
CA PRO A 186 -12.05 12.07 5.88
C PRO A 186 -10.85 12.99 5.67
N ASP A 187 -9.82 12.85 6.51
CA ASP A 187 -8.56 13.60 6.44
C ASP A 187 -7.35 12.64 6.51
N PRO A 188 -6.96 12.03 5.38
CA PRO A 188 -5.81 11.12 5.33
C PRO A 188 -4.46 11.83 5.57
N VAL A 189 -4.42 13.17 5.49
CA VAL A 189 -3.21 13.97 5.74
C VAL A 189 -2.93 14.02 7.24
N LYS A 190 -3.97 14.08 8.08
CA LYS A 190 -3.85 13.94 9.55
C LYS A 190 -3.10 12.67 9.95
N TYR A 191 -3.28 11.58 9.20
CA TYR A 191 -2.68 10.27 9.48
C TYR A 191 -1.52 9.91 8.54
N LYS A 192 -0.88 10.90 7.90
CA LYS A 192 0.22 10.63 6.95
C LYS A 192 1.39 9.90 7.62
N ASP A 193 1.66 10.18 8.89
CA ASP A 193 2.80 9.60 9.61
C ASP A 193 2.47 8.16 10.10
N CYS A 194 1.18 7.81 10.26
CA CYS A 194 0.74 6.46 10.62
C CYS A 194 1.08 5.39 9.57
N ARG A 195 1.48 5.80 8.37
CA ARG A 195 1.88 4.89 7.28
C ARG A 195 3.29 4.32 7.44
N ILE A 196 4.03 4.83 8.42
CA ILE A 196 5.39 4.41 8.73
C ILE A 196 5.59 4.18 10.23
N HIS A 197 4.71 4.69 11.09
CA HIS A 197 4.75 4.46 12.54
C HIS A 197 3.73 3.41 12.98
N LYS A 198 4.19 2.41 13.74
CA LYS A 198 3.32 1.39 14.32
C LYS A 198 2.39 1.97 15.37
N ASP A 199 2.85 2.95 16.16
CA ASP A 199 2.12 3.47 17.33
C ASP A 199 0.70 3.99 17.04
N CYS A 200 0.39 4.36 15.78
CA CYS A 200 -0.97 4.74 15.43
C CYS A 200 -1.99 3.60 15.57
N VAL A 201 -1.58 2.34 15.48
CA VAL A 201 -2.48 1.19 15.68
C VAL A 201 -2.97 1.08 17.12
N GLU A 202 -2.35 1.78 18.08
CA GLU A 202 -2.79 1.80 19.48
C GLU A 202 -3.50 3.12 19.86
N ASP A 203 -3.68 4.05 18.92
CA ASP A 203 -4.44 5.27 19.17
C ASP A 203 -5.94 4.94 19.32
N GLU A 204 -6.46 5.07 20.54
CA GLU A 204 -7.85 4.71 20.87
C GLU A 204 -8.87 5.44 19.96
N GLY A 205 -8.64 6.73 19.68
CA GLY A 205 -9.53 7.52 18.82
C GLY A 205 -9.56 7.00 17.38
N LEU A 206 -8.40 6.65 16.84
CA LEU A 206 -8.31 6.01 15.53
C LEU A 206 -8.95 4.61 15.51
N GLN A 207 -8.77 3.82 16.57
CA GLN A 207 -9.41 2.50 16.68
C GLN A 207 -10.95 2.62 16.71
N ASP A 208 -11.49 3.62 17.40
CA ASP A 208 -12.93 3.90 17.44
C ASP A 208 -13.47 4.37 16.07
N ASP A 209 -12.74 5.27 15.39
CA ASP A 209 -13.08 5.71 14.04
C ASP A 209 -13.08 4.51 13.06
N MET A 210 -12.07 3.65 13.14
CA MET A 210 -11.97 2.43 12.34
C MET A 210 -13.10 1.45 12.64
N ALA A 211 -13.46 1.30 13.90
CA ALA A 211 -14.57 0.44 14.32
C ALA A 211 -15.90 0.90 13.77
N HIS A 212 -16.14 2.20 13.78
CA HIS A 212 -17.34 2.78 13.20
C HIS A 212 -17.46 2.46 11.70
N ASP A 213 -16.36 2.60 10.96
CA ASP A 213 -16.36 2.49 9.50
C ASP A 213 -16.19 1.06 8.96
N LEU A 214 -15.42 0.18 9.64
CA LEU A 214 -15.07 -1.16 9.14
C LEU A 214 -15.98 -2.28 9.66
N GLU A 215 -16.47 -2.21 10.90
CA GLU A 215 -17.27 -3.30 11.51
C GLU A 215 -18.58 -3.63 10.79
N PRO A 216 -19.29 -2.70 10.14
CA PRO A 216 -20.49 -3.07 9.39
C PRO A 216 -20.18 -3.86 8.10
N ASN A 217 -18.96 -4.39 7.93
CA ASN A 217 -18.46 -5.13 6.76
C ASN A 217 -18.69 -4.37 5.44
N VAL A 218 -18.46 -3.06 5.49
CA VAL A 218 -18.78 -2.16 4.39
C VAL A 218 -17.57 -2.05 3.48
N LYS A 219 -17.76 -2.40 2.20
CA LYS A 219 -16.81 -1.98 1.16
C LYS A 219 -16.86 -0.45 1.02
N PRO A 220 -15.72 0.24 0.91
CA PRO A 220 -15.70 1.69 0.78
C PRO A 220 -16.64 2.17 -0.32
N THR A 221 -17.49 3.15 0.01
CA THR A 221 -18.26 3.86 -0.99
C THR A 221 -17.31 4.68 -1.86
N GLY A 222 -17.53 4.68 -3.18
CA GLY A 222 -16.67 5.40 -4.14
C GLY A 222 -15.52 4.61 -4.73
N VAL A 223 -15.45 3.29 -4.53
CA VAL A 223 -14.62 2.39 -5.36
C VAL A 223 -15.53 1.56 -6.26
N ASP A 224 -15.36 1.70 -7.57
CA ASP A 224 -16.19 1.02 -8.56
C ASP A 224 -15.77 -0.43 -8.77
N CYS A 225 -14.46 -0.68 -8.77
CA CYS A 225 -13.89 -1.99 -9.05
C CYS A 225 -12.66 -2.27 -8.20
N TRP A 226 -12.48 -3.53 -7.82
CA TRP A 226 -11.38 -3.99 -6.99
C TRP A 226 -10.49 -4.96 -7.77
N VAL A 227 -9.19 -4.73 -7.71
CA VAL A 227 -8.17 -5.63 -8.23
C VAL A 227 -7.50 -6.35 -7.08
N TYR A 228 -7.58 -7.68 -7.06
CA TYR A 228 -6.89 -8.51 -6.07
C TYR A 228 -5.49 -8.85 -6.59
N THR A 229 -4.50 -8.93 -5.71
CA THR A 229 -3.11 -9.21 -6.13
C THR A 229 -2.99 -10.61 -6.75
N GLU A 230 -3.78 -11.54 -6.24
CA GLU A 230 -3.84 -12.96 -6.58
C GLU A 230 -4.40 -13.19 -7.99
N SER A 231 -5.32 -12.33 -8.43
CA SER A 231 -6.00 -12.38 -9.72
C SER A 231 -5.82 -11.10 -10.54
N ALA A 232 -4.75 -10.35 -10.28
CA ALA A 232 -4.59 -8.97 -10.72
C ALA A 232 -4.82 -8.77 -12.23
N GLN A 233 -4.32 -9.69 -13.06
CA GLN A 233 -4.49 -9.61 -14.52
C GLN A 233 -5.97 -9.70 -14.93
N GLN A 234 -6.67 -10.71 -14.41
CA GLN A 234 -8.06 -10.96 -14.73
C GLN A 234 -8.97 -9.86 -14.18
N ASP A 235 -8.71 -9.42 -12.95
CA ASP A 235 -9.49 -8.36 -12.32
C ASP A 235 -9.26 -7.02 -13.01
N MET A 236 -8.02 -6.69 -13.41
CA MET A 236 -7.76 -5.47 -14.18
C MET A 236 -8.50 -5.47 -15.51
N ARG A 237 -8.47 -6.58 -16.26
CA ARG A 237 -9.25 -6.70 -17.50
C ARG A 237 -10.74 -6.49 -17.23
N THR A 238 -11.25 -7.08 -16.15
CA THR A 238 -12.66 -6.92 -15.71
C THR A 238 -12.98 -5.46 -15.37
N CYS A 239 -12.12 -4.79 -14.60
CA CYS A 239 -12.29 -3.38 -14.23
C CYS A 239 -12.21 -2.46 -15.45
N LEU A 240 -11.31 -2.72 -16.40
CA LEU A 240 -11.18 -1.93 -17.63
C LEU A 240 -12.40 -2.10 -18.55
N ASN A 241 -12.96 -3.30 -18.65
CA ASN A 241 -14.23 -3.50 -19.37
C ASN A 241 -15.38 -2.73 -18.72
N ARG A 242 -15.47 -2.73 -17.38
CA ARG A 242 -16.46 -1.93 -16.66
C ARG A 242 -16.24 -0.43 -16.85
N TYR A 243 -14.99 0.02 -16.86
CA TYR A 243 -14.65 1.41 -17.18
C TYR A 243 -15.14 1.82 -18.58
N ILE A 244 -14.96 0.97 -19.61
CA ILE A 244 -15.52 1.20 -20.95
C ILE A 244 -17.04 1.35 -20.88
N GLN A 245 -17.73 0.45 -20.18
CA GLN A 245 -19.19 0.45 -20.08
C GLN A 245 -19.73 1.66 -19.32
N ASP A 246 -19.13 1.99 -18.18
CA ASP A 246 -19.64 3.01 -17.26
C ASP A 246 -19.28 4.44 -17.71
N GLN A 247 -18.21 4.61 -18.49
CA GLN A 247 -17.65 5.91 -18.89
C GLN A 247 -17.59 6.12 -20.40
N ASN A 248 -18.13 5.19 -21.19
CA ASN A 248 -17.99 5.17 -22.65
C ASN A 248 -16.52 5.36 -23.11
N ALA A 249 -15.57 4.80 -22.37
CA ALA A 249 -14.16 4.93 -22.66
C ALA A 249 -13.79 4.13 -23.93
N THR A 250 -12.98 4.72 -24.80
CA THR A 250 -12.55 4.10 -26.08
C THR A 250 -11.03 4.01 -26.18
N ASP A 251 -10.32 4.51 -25.17
CA ASP A 251 -8.88 4.78 -25.18
C ASP A 251 -8.07 3.72 -24.41
N ILE A 252 -8.51 2.46 -24.47
CA ILE A 252 -7.78 1.32 -23.90
C ILE A 252 -6.99 0.61 -25.00
N ASP A 253 -5.67 0.61 -24.89
CA ASP A 253 -4.76 -0.18 -25.72
C ASP A 253 -4.75 -1.64 -25.24
N TRP A 254 -5.75 -2.40 -25.69
CA TRP A 254 -5.86 -3.83 -25.41
C TRP A 254 -4.69 -4.65 -25.94
N ALA A 255 -4.08 -4.25 -27.06
CA ALA A 255 -2.92 -4.95 -27.62
C ALA A 255 -1.71 -4.84 -26.68
N TYR A 256 -1.47 -3.64 -26.12
CA TYR A 256 -0.46 -3.46 -25.08
C TYR A 256 -0.79 -4.26 -23.81
N PHE A 257 -2.04 -4.18 -23.34
CA PHE A 257 -2.49 -4.90 -22.15
C PHE A 257 -2.23 -6.41 -22.30
N ASP A 258 -2.70 -7.02 -23.38
CA ASP A 258 -2.60 -8.46 -23.64
C ASP A 258 -1.16 -8.91 -23.82
N LYS A 259 -0.35 -8.13 -24.55
CA LYS A 259 1.08 -8.43 -24.69
C LYS A 259 1.80 -8.46 -23.34
N LYS A 260 1.40 -7.61 -22.40
CA LYS A 260 2.03 -7.52 -21.07
C LYS A 260 1.50 -8.53 -20.07
N THR A 261 0.26 -8.97 -20.20
CA THR A 261 -0.33 -9.98 -19.30
C THR A 261 -0.13 -11.41 -19.80
N ALA A 262 0.12 -11.63 -21.10
CA ALA A 262 0.29 -12.95 -21.70
C ALA A 262 1.44 -13.81 -21.15
N ARG A 263 2.38 -13.22 -20.40
CA ARG A 263 3.49 -13.96 -19.79
C ARG A 263 3.25 -14.13 -18.29
N PRO A 264 2.94 -15.35 -17.81
CA PRO A 264 2.89 -15.65 -16.38
C PRO A 264 4.20 -15.21 -15.69
N GLY A 265 4.09 -14.58 -14.52
CA GLY A 265 5.24 -14.16 -13.71
C GLY A 265 6.05 -12.95 -14.22
N SER A 266 5.82 -12.45 -15.44
CA SER A 266 6.70 -11.45 -16.08
C SER A 266 6.73 -10.06 -15.43
N LEU A 267 5.84 -9.77 -14.48
CA LEU A 267 5.65 -8.42 -13.93
C LEU A 267 5.46 -8.40 -12.41
N GLN A 268 5.71 -9.52 -11.73
CA GLN A 268 5.64 -9.57 -10.28
C GLN A 268 6.95 -9.08 -9.69
N HIS A 269 7.00 -7.80 -9.28
CA HIS A 269 7.98 -7.31 -8.30
C HIS A 269 7.68 -7.93 -6.94
N GLN A 270 7.80 -9.26 -6.84
CA GLN A 270 7.66 -9.98 -5.59
C GLN A 270 8.90 -9.72 -4.76
N SER A 271 8.67 -9.37 -3.50
CA SER A 271 9.72 -9.45 -2.50
C SER A 271 10.17 -10.91 -2.42
N ILE A 272 11.47 -11.16 -2.35
CA ILE A 272 12.03 -12.52 -2.27
C ILE A 272 11.64 -13.13 -0.92
N HIS A 273 10.70 -14.06 -0.91
CA HIS A 273 10.33 -14.80 0.28
C HIS A 273 9.80 -16.18 -0.11
N PRO A 274 9.89 -17.18 0.78
CA PRO A 274 9.19 -18.45 0.62
C PRO A 274 7.67 -18.30 0.46
N PRO A 275 6.96 -19.39 0.11
CA PRO A 275 5.50 -19.39 0.14
C PRO A 275 4.95 -18.89 1.47
N CYS A 276 3.91 -18.05 1.40
CA CYS A 276 3.29 -17.38 2.55
C CYS A 276 3.00 -18.34 3.71
N ALA A 277 2.48 -19.54 3.42
CA ALA A 277 2.09 -20.53 4.43
C ALA A 277 3.24 -20.95 5.36
N ARG A 278 4.51 -20.81 4.96
CA ARG A 278 5.65 -21.15 5.85
C ARG A 278 5.80 -20.20 7.04
N PHE A 279 5.34 -18.97 6.90
CA PHE A 279 5.47 -17.95 7.94
C PHE A 279 4.41 -18.06 9.03
N PHE A 280 3.32 -18.78 8.74
CA PHE A 280 2.17 -18.87 9.63
C PHE A 280 2.07 -20.24 10.29
N ASP A 281 1.79 -20.21 11.58
CA ASP A 281 1.24 -21.31 12.37
C ASP A 281 -0.22 -21.01 12.71
N LYS A 282 -0.90 -21.93 13.39
CA LYS A 282 -2.32 -21.72 13.76
C LYS A 282 -2.53 -20.42 14.55
N GLU A 283 -1.66 -20.12 15.52
CA GLU A 283 -1.81 -18.95 16.38
C GLU A 283 -1.71 -17.64 15.57
N SER A 284 -0.75 -17.55 14.65
CA SER A 284 -0.59 -16.36 13.79
C SER A 284 -1.68 -16.24 12.73
N VAL A 285 -2.23 -17.35 12.22
CA VAL A 285 -3.45 -17.32 11.37
C VAL A 285 -4.64 -16.78 12.16
N ASP A 286 -4.90 -17.32 13.35
CA ASP A 286 -6.00 -16.90 14.22
C ASP A 286 -5.85 -15.42 14.60
N PHE A 287 -4.61 -14.98 14.84
CA PHE A 287 -4.29 -13.59 15.14
C PHE A 287 -4.70 -12.66 13.98
N VAL A 288 -4.22 -12.91 12.75
CA VAL A 288 -4.60 -12.11 11.57
C VAL A 288 -6.10 -12.16 11.32
N ARG A 289 -6.71 -13.34 11.46
CA ARG A 289 -8.16 -13.51 11.30
C ARG A 289 -8.94 -12.60 12.24
N LYS A 290 -8.50 -12.52 13.50
CA LYS A 290 -9.14 -11.71 14.53
C LYS A 290 -9.03 -10.21 14.22
N THR A 291 -7.83 -9.74 13.91
CA THR A 291 -7.52 -8.29 13.85
C THR A 291 -7.72 -7.66 12.47
N ASP A 292 -7.79 -8.45 11.39
CA ASP A 292 -8.19 -8.00 10.04
C ASP A 292 -9.56 -8.57 9.62
N ARG A 293 -10.37 -9.04 10.59
CA ARG A 293 -11.65 -9.72 10.33
C ARG A 293 -12.54 -8.96 9.35
N SER A 294 -12.75 -7.67 9.57
CA SER A 294 -13.63 -6.84 8.75
C SER A 294 -13.19 -6.82 7.29
N LEU A 295 -11.88 -6.79 7.02
CA LEU A 295 -11.37 -6.86 5.64
C LEU A 295 -11.51 -8.25 5.05
N ILE A 296 -11.17 -9.29 5.82
CA ILE A 296 -11.28 -10.68 5.38
C ILE A 296 -12.71 -10.99 4.97
N ASP A 297 -13.69 -10.63 5.81
CA ASP A 297 -15.11 -10.84 5.57
C ASP A 297 -15.62 -9.98 4.40
N SER A 298 -15.32 -8.67 4.39
CA SER A 298 -15.78 -7.76 3.34
C SER A 298 -15.26 -8.12 1.95
N PHE A 299 -14.04 -8.65 1.85
CA PHE A 299 -13.41 -8.99 0.58
C PHE A 299 -13.56 -10.47 0.20
N GLY A 300 -14.17 -11.28 1.05
CA GLY A 300 -14.45 -12.69 0.76
C GLY A 300 -13.20 -13.57 0.77
N PHE A 301 -12.17 -13.22 1.55
CA PHE A 301 -10.98 -14.05 1.67
C PHE A 301 -11.28 -15.27 2.53
N ASN A 302 -11.21 -16.47 1.95
CA ASN A 302 -11.58 -17.73 2.60
C ASN A 302 -10.40 -18.50 3.22
N THR A 303 -9.16 -18.12 2.90
CA THR A 303 -7.93 -18.70 3.47
C THR A 303 -6.94 -17.62 3.86
N CYS A 304 -6.06 -17.94 4.79
CA CYS A 304 -4.78 -17.27 4.97
C CYS A 304 -3.80 -17.80 3.92
N CYS A 305 -3.19 -16.90 3.15
CA CYS A 305 -2.36 -17.20 1.98
C CYS A 305 -3.18 -17.70 0.78
N ALA A 306 -2.94 -17.13 -0.39
CA ALA A 306 -3.60 -17.51 -1.63
C ALA A 306 -3.07 -18.82 -2.21
N GLU A 307 -1.75 -19.00 -2.19
CA GLU A 307 -1.09 -20.24 -2.61
C GLU A 307 -0.86 -21.17 -1.42
N GLY A 308 -1.39 -22.39 -1.51
CA GLY A 308 -1.29 -23.40 -0.44
C GLY A 308 -2.18 -23.09 0.77
N GLY A 309 -3.25 -22.32 0.58
CA GLY A 309 -4.03 -21.64 1.61
C GLY A 309 -4.33 -22.45 2.87
N ILE A 310 -4.13 -21.81 4.01
CA ILE A 310 -4.49 -22.31 5.33
C ILE A 310 -5.92 -21.82 5.61
N PRO A 311 -6.90 -22.71 5.83
CA PRO A 311 -8.24 -22.28 6.21
C PRO A 311 -8.23 -21.38 7.45
N TRP A 312 -9.14 -20.43 7.53
CA TRP A 312 -9.31 -19.61 8.73
C TRP A 312 -9.92 -20.38 9.93
N ASN A 313 -10.30 -21.65 9.73
CA ASN A 313 -11.12 -22.47 10.63
C ASN A 313 -10.36 -23.74 11.03
#